data_AF-M9W906-F1
#
_entry.id   AF-M9W906-F1
#
_cell.length_a   1.000
_cell.length_b   1.000
_cell.length_c   1.000
_cell.angle_alpha   90.00
_cell.angle_beta   90.00
_cell.angle_gamma   90.00
#
_symmetry.space_group_name_H-M   'P 1'
#
loop_
_entity.id
_entity.type
_entity.pdbx_description
1 polymer ?
#
loop_
_entity_poly.entity_id
_entity_poly.type
_entity_poly.pdbx_seq_one_letter_code
_entity_poly.pdbx_strand_id
1 'polypeptide(L)'
;MKKLINVLAGCLLLTTTIAPISYLSKNSQNLMTSFKQEAEGNNQELEEDQPTAEAEENIPEIGEDQPKTEDNKPEEIPSDNPIVETVKAEYNLTECTKIGYTVYQNNEVVIEKFKPETTKVPDVLPENITSLKDAFKELTSSTVSGIEKWNTSKIKDMTSIFDTARAFNQDISNWDISNVETMDFMFTRAEAFNQDISNWNTKNVKSMRGLFKETKQFNQNLNNWNTSNVTDMSSIFESSEAFNNKISNWDTSSVLYMSNMFQKTKVFDSQIGSWNTKKVIKMDNMFEKAEMFNQDISNWNTSDVTIMNSMFQETKQFNQNISNWDTSKVVNMNYMFASSEKFNQDISNWDTSNVSDMVGMFKNAKQFFQNLSKWNIAEIKDPKQKAWEFSDGSKLTAEQLPRWDKRLDSVLAKDSNFKTAKNIKYQKLDFNEYEVFGTFDWELKSEKLKSVKVNKNLIKVENNTAKFQFVPTTKEQKFEITATYQKNGTTEDATLIINLKAKKSITPIIIASSVAVVGVVFGVSLLAFIKRKSKK
;
A
#
# COMPACT_ATOMS: atom_id res chain seq x y z
N MET A 1 30.94 39.19 -64.14
CA MET A 1 30.06 40.35 -63.94
C MET A 1 28.87 39.87 -63.12
N LYS A 2 28.74 40.37 -61.89
CA LYS A 2 27.51 40.51 -61.07
C LYS A 2 26.44 39.42 -61.27
N LYS A 3 26.04 38.60 -60.31
CA LYS A 3 26.02 38.62 -58.83
C LYS A 3 25.39 37.26 -58.46
N LEU A 4 25.68 36.55 -57.38
CA LEU A 4 26.66 36.62 -56.31
C LEU A 4 26.36 35.38 -55.43
N ILE A 5 27.32 34.45 -55.25
CA ILE A 5 27.81 33.89 -53.97
C ILE A 5 26.81 33.06 -53.09
N ASN A 6 27.06 31.87 -52.54
CA ASN A 6 28.18 30.90 -52.39
C ASN A 6 27.56 29.56 -51.92
N VAL A 7 27.90 28.37 -52.45
CA VAL A 7 29.00 27.43 -52.11
C VAL A 7 28.81 26.62 -50.81
N LEU A 8 28.66 25.31 -51.03
CA LEU A 8 29.11 24.07 -50.34
C LEU A 8 29.93 24.11 -49.03
N ALA A 9 29.87 22.95 -48.36
CA ALA A 9 30.73 22.35 -47.31
C ALA A 9 30.19 22.48 -45.88
N GLY A 10 30.17 21.45 -45.03
CA GLY A 10 30.90 20.19 -45.04
C GLY A 10 31.52 19.97 -43.66
N CYS A 11 31.15 18.86 -43.01
CA CYS A 11 31.80 18.13 -41.91
C CYS A 11 32.78 18.86 -40.95
N LEU A 12 32.54 18.75 -39.64
CA LEU A 12 33.61 18.41 -38.68
C LEU A 12 33.04 17.83 -37.38
N LEU A 13 33.54 16.64 -37.04
CA LEU A 13 33.48 15.99 -35.73
C LEU A 13 34.36 16.77 -34.73
N LEU A 14 33.94 16.85 -33.45
CA LEU A 14 34.74 16.51 -32.23
C LEU A 14 34.12 17.13 -30.95
N THR A 15 33.92 16.25 -29.95
CA THR A 15 34.22 16.38 -28.50
C THR A 15 33.42 17.29 -27.55
N THR A 16 32.96 16.63 -26.47
CA THR A 16 33.03 16.97 -25.02
C THR A 16 32.14 18.05 -24.38
N THR A 17 31.22 17.55 -23.53
CA THR A 17 30.93 17.89 -22.10
C THR A 17 30.41 19.27 -21.64
N ILE A 18 29.34 19.20 -20.81
CA ILE A 18 28.90 20.07 -19.68
C ILE A 18 28.37 21.47 -20.08
N ALA A 19 27.34 22.10 -19.50
CA ALA A 19 26.16 21.78 -18.68
C ALA A 19 25.22 23.04 -18.71
N PRO A 20 24.34 23.35 -17.73
CA PRO A 20 22.90 23.52 -17.91
C PRO A 20 22.41 24.98 -17.88
N ILE A 21 21.25 25.27 -18.48
CA ILE A 21 20.53 26.53 -18.22
C ILE A 21 19.05 26.26 -17.92
N SER A 22 18.77 26.42 -16.62
CA SER A 22 17.57 26.97 -16.01
C SER A 22 16.55 27.65 -16.94
N TYR A 23 15.29 27.23 -16.85
CA TYR A 23 14.17 28.16 -17.01
C TYR A 23 13.13 27.97 -15.91
N LEU A 24 12.94 29.06 -15.19
CA LEU A 24 12.11 29.25 -14.01
C LEU A 24 10.61 29.33 -14.33
N SER A 25 9.85 28.70 -13.43
CA SER A 25 8.65 29.22 -12.77
C SER A 25 7.61 30.04 -13.56
N LYS A 26 6.44 29.43 -13.75
CA LYS A 26 5.12 30.08 -13.58
C LYS A 26 4.05 28.98 -13.56
N ASN A 27 3.78 28.44 -12.37
CA ASN A 27 2.48 27.84 -11.98
C ASN A 27 2.45 27.22 -10.55
N SER A 28 3.36 27.59 -9.65
CA SER A 28 3.33 27.16 -8.24
C SER A 28 2.81 28.24 -7.27
N GLN A 29 1.79 29.01 -7.67
CA GLN A 29 1.19 30.05 -6.81
C GLN A 29 -0.33 29.99 -6.65
N ASN A 30 -0.98 28.86 -6.95
CA ASN A 30 -2.43 28.67 -6.74
C ASN A 30 -2.79 27.42 -5.92
N LEU A 31 -1.98 27.08 -4.91
CA LEU A 31 -2.25 25.96 -4.00
C LEU A 31 -2.01 26.28 -2.52
N MET A 32 -1.88 27.55 -2.16
CA MET A 32 -1.68 27.97 -0.77
C MET A 32 -2.58 29.15 -0.39
N THR A 33 -3.89 28.97 -0.59
CA THR A 33 -4.96 29.84 -0.06
C THR A 33 -6.30 29.08 -0.05
N SER A 34 -6.42 28.07 0.82
CA SER A 34 -7.75 27.57 1.24
C SER A 34 -7.78 26.85 2.60
N PHE A 35 -6.71 26.94 3.40
CA PHE A 35 -6.70 26.43 4.78
C PHE A 35 -6.36 27.56 5.75
N LYS A 36 -7.35 28.41 6.01
CA LYS A 36 -7.48 29.26 7.22
C LYS A 36 -8.74 30.13 7.06
N GLN A 37 -9.89 29.56 7.38
CA GLN A 37 -11.07 30.27 7.88
C GLN A 37 -12.14 29.24 8.22
N GLU A 38 -12.33 29.00 9.51
CA GLU A 38 -13.58 28.67 10.22
C GLU A 38 -13.22 28.04 11.57
N ALA A 39 -12.59 28.86 12.40
CA ALA A 39 -12.68 28.74 13.85
C ALA A 39 -13.25 30.07 14.32
N GLU A 40 -14.56 30.11 14.54
CA GLU A 40 -15.27 30.95 15.53
C GLU A 40 -16.79 30.91 15.27
N GLY A 41 -17.55 30.58 16.32
CA GLY A 41 -18.97 30.92 16.43
C GLY A 41 -19.97 29.77 16.30
N ASN A 42 -20.23 29.06 17.40
CA ASN A 42 -21.48 29.27 18.16
C ASN A 42 -21.66 28.20 19.25
N ASN A 43 -21.60 28.65 20.49
CA ASN A 43 -22.22 28.01 21.64
C ASN A 43 -23.74 28.10 21.52
N GLN A 44 -24.44 27.01 21.82
CA GLN A 44 -25.75 27.06 22.47
C GLN A 44 -25.92 25.83 23.37
N GLU A 45 -26.12 26.12 24.66
CA GLU A 45 -26.49 25.21 25.74
C GLU A 45 -27.84 24.54 25.49
N LEU A 46 -28.01 23.29 25.94
CA LEU A 46 -29.23 22.83 26.60
C LEU A 46 -28.89 21.76 27.65
N GLU A 47 -29.53 21.89 28.80
CA GLU A 47 -29.35 21.25 30.11
C GLU A 47 -29.79 19.78 30.21
N GLU A 48 -29.22 19.12 31.23
CA GLU A 48 -29.75 18.10 32.18
C GLU A 48 -30.61 16.93 31.68
N ASP A 49 -30.16 15.69 31.93
CA ASP A 49 -30.56 14.96 33.16
C ASP A 49 -29.89 13.57 33.28
N GLN A 50 -29.39 13.27 34.48
CA GLN A 50 -29.07 11.92 34.95
C GLN A 50 -30.32 11.31 35.61
N PRO A 51 -30.44 9.98 35.71
CA PRO A 51 -30.50 9.46 37.08
C PRO A 51 -29.80 8.10 37.32
N THR A 52 -29.10 8.09 38.46
CA THR A 52 -29.05 7.10 39.55
C THR A 52 -28.65 5.63 39.30
N ALA A 53 -27.66 5.23 40.10
CA ALA A 53 -27.19 3.89 40.37
C ALA A 53 -28.13 3.08 41.29
N GLU A 54 -28.07 1.75 41.19
CA GLU A 54 -28.20 0.82 42.32
C GLU A 54 -27.48 -0.50 41.96
N ALA A 55 -26.81 -1.08 42.96
CA ALA A 55 -25.95 -2.26 42.87
C ALA A 55 -26.65 -3.53 43.40
N GLU A 56 -26.32 -4.71 42.88
CA GLU A 56 -25.72 -5.84 43.63
C GLU A 56 -25.67 -7.17 42.84
N GLU A 57 -24.48 -7.81 42.94
CA GLU A 57 -24.15 -9.26 42.99
C GLU A 57 -24.30 -10.24 41.79
N ASN A 58 -23.13 -10.51 41.18
CA ASN A 58 -22.38 -11.81 41.14
C ASN A 58 -22.61 -12.93 40.09
N ILE A 59 -21.47 -13.26 39.42
CA ILE A 59 -20.95 -14.53 38.83
C ILE A 59 -20.94 -14.63 37.26
N PRO A 60 -19.83 -15.12 36.63
CA PRO A 60 -19.30 -14.59 35.38
C PRO A 60 -19.60 -15.44 34.13
N GLU A 61 -19.74 -14.78 32.99
CA GLU A 61 -19.72 -15.42 31.66
C GLU A 61 -18.87 -14.57 30.70
N ILE A 62 -17.94 -15.24 30.03
CA ILE A 62 -16.93 -14.66 29.15
C ILE A 62 -17.63 -14.37 27.81
N GLY A 63 -18.03 -13.11 27.63
CA GLY A 63 -18.71 -12.60 26.44
C GLY A 63 -17.77 -11.78 25.56
N GLU A 64 -17.93 -12.00 24.27
CA GLU A 64 -17.40 -11.26 23.12
C GLU A 64 -17.30 -9.75 23.36
N ASP A 65 -16.12 -9.18 23.10
CA ASP A 65 -15.99 -7.76 22.83
C ASP A 65 -15.23 -7.56 21.52
N GLN A 66 -15.95 -6.94 20.58
CA GLN A 66 -15.43 -6.32 19.37
C GLN A 66 -14.30 -5.35 19.76
N PRO A 67 -13.13 -5.35 19.12
CA PRO A 67 -12.15 -4.32 19.38
C PRO A 67 -12.69 -3.01 18.81
N LYS A 68 -13.12 -2.13 19.71
CA LYS A 68 -13.18 -0.69 19.45
C LYS A 68 -11.80 -0.28 18.93
N THR A 69 -11.78 0.44 17.82
CA THR A 69 -10.61 1.18 17.34
C THR A 69 -10.27 2.24 18.39
N GLU A 70 -9.52 1.85 19.41
CA GLU A 70 -8.64 2.78 20.10
C GLU A 70 -7.48 3.04 19.14
N ASP A 71 -7.38 4.29 18.70
CA ASP A 71 -6.12 4.88 18.29
C ASP A 71 -5.13 4.67 19.45
N ASN A 72 -4.42 3.56 19.45
CA ASN A 72 -3.16 3.42 20.14
C ASN A 72 -2.13 4.30 19.41
N LYS A 73 -2.35 5.62 19.48
CA LYS A 73 -1.25 6.56 19.61
C LYS A 73 -0.51 6.07 20.86
N PRO A 74 0.79 5.75 20.80
CA PRO A 74 1.54 5.53 22.03
C PRO A 74 1.23 6.73 22.93
N GLU A 75 0.81 6.49 24.17
CA GLU A 75 0.86 7.54 25.17
C GLU A 75 2.28 8.11 25.10
N GLU A 76 2.41 9.33 24.59
CA GLU A 76 3.61 10.13 24.73
C GLU A 76 3.71 10.41 26.23
N ILE A 77 4.35 9.49 26.94
CA ILE A 77 4.98 9.79 28.22
C ILE A 77 5.86 11.01 27.94
N PRO A 78 5.75 12.11 28.71
CA PRO A 78 6.64 13.25 28.55
C PRO A 78 8.09 12.76 28.65
N SER A 79 8.76 12.67 27.50
CA SER A 79 10.11 12.16 27.31
C SER A 79 11.17 13.19 27.70
N ASP A 80 10.95 13.97 28.75
CA ASP A 80 11.98 14.85 29.29
C ASP A 80 12.55 14.19 30.54
N ASN A 81 13.36 13.16 30.32
CA ASN A 81 14.30 12.68 31.31
C ASN A 81 15.20 13.87 31.70
N PRO A 82 15.18 14.36 32.95
CA PRO A 82 15.83 15.62 33.26
C PRO A 82 17.35 15.56 33.09
N ILE A 83 17.93 16.67 32.64
CA ILE A 83 19.37 16.82 32.44
C ILE A 83 20.05 17.07 33.80
N VAL A 84 21.11 16.32 34.07
CA VAL A 84 21.99 16.48 35.25
C VAL A 84 23.16 17.40 34.92
N GLU A 85 23.81 17.15 33.78
CA GLU A 85 25.02 17.87 33.37
C GLU A 85 25.07 17.97 31.84
N THR A 86 25.69 19.03 31.33
CA THR A 86 26.07 19.12 29.92
C THR A 86 27.49 19.65 29.82
N VAL A 87 28.35 18.86 29.18
CA VAL A 87 29.70 19.25 28.77
C VAL A 87 29.64 19.62 27.30
N LYS A 88 30.09 20.83 26.97
CA LYS A 88 30.10 21.30 25.57
C LYS A 88 31.34 20.86 24.82
N ALA A 89 31.14 20.51 23.56
CA ALA A 89 32.21 20.20 22.63
C ALA A 89 33.00 21.47 22.29
N GLU A 90 34.32 21.33 22.21
CA GLU A 90 35.23 22.42 21.81
C GLU A 90 35.84 22.10 20.45
N TYR A 91 36.08 23.13 19.65
CA TYR A 91 36.54 22.99 18.27
C TYR A 91 37.66 23.97 17.95
N ASN A 92 38.61 23.49 17.14
CA ASN A 92 39.50 24.31 16.35
C ASN A 92 39.19 24.07 14.87
N LEU A 93 38.48 25.01 14.24
CA LEU A 93 37.92 24.85 12.89
C LEU A 93 37.05 23.57 12.79
N THR A 94 37.52 22.58 12.02
CA THR A 94 36.87 21.28 11.75
C THR A 94 37.37 20.16 12.67
N GLU A 95 38.32 20.44 13.56
CA GLU A 95 38.80 19.47 14.55
C GLU A 95 38.05 19.67 15.86
N CYS A 96 37.35 18.64 16.33
CA CYS A 96 36.85 18.61 17.70
C CYS A 96 38.03 18.33 18.65
N THR A 97 38.28 19.25 19.57
CA THR A 97 39.38 19.14 20.54
C THR A 97 38.92 18.58 21.88
N LYS A 98 37.61 18.62 22.15
CA LYS A 98 36.98 18.05 23.35
C LYS A 98 35.58 17.56 23.01
N ILE A 99 35.28 16.31 23.34
CA ILE A 99 33.97 15.69 23.11
C ILE A 99 32.97 16.25 24.12
N GLY A 100 31.85 16.79 23.62
CA GLY A 100 30.70 17.19 24.42
C GLY A 100 29.75 16.01 24.67
N TYR A 101 28.99 16.07 25.75
CA TYR A 101 27.97 15.09 26.10
C TYR A 101 26.98 15.66 27.12
N THR A 102 25.81 15.03 27.21
CA THR A 102 24.76 15.34 28.18
C THR A 102 24.52 14.13 29.07
N VAL A 103 24.49 14.35 30.38
CA VAL A 103 24.17 13.34 31.40
C VAL A 103 22.74 13.53 31.84
N TYR A 104 21.97 12.45 31.86
CA TYR A 104 20.57 12.44 32.26
C TYR A 104 20.36 11.72 33.60
N GLN A 105 19.22 11.95 34.26
CA GLN A 105 18.92 11.39 35.59
C GLN A 105 18.85 9.86 35.64
N ASN A 106 18.51 9.21 34.54
CA ASN A 106 18.54 7.74 34.39
C ASN A 106 19.98 7.16 34.22
N ASN A 107 21.03 7.99 34.40
CA ASN A 107 22.43 7.67 34.15
C ASN A 107 22.80 7.42 32.68
N GLU A 108 21.93 7.77 31.74
CA GLU A 108 22.29 7.80 30.33
C GLU A 108 23.22 8.98 30.05
N VAL A 109 24.27 8.73 29.29
CA VAL A 109 25.21 9.76 28.84
C VAL A 109 25.26 9.75 27.32
N VAL A 110 24.75 10.80 26.71
CA VAL A 110 24.60 10.93 25.25
C VAL A 110 25.64 11.91 24.74
N ILE A 111 26.39 11.51 23.72
CA ILE A 111 27.37 12.38 23.06
C ILE A 111 26.68 13.59 22.40
N GLU A 112 27.32 14.76 22.41
CA GLU A 112 26.86 15.91 21.64
C GLU A 112 27.14 15.66 20.15
N LYS A 113 26.13 15.90 19.29
CA LYS A 113 26.28 15.84 17.82
C LYS A 113 27.46 16.70 17.36
N PHE A 114 28.36 16.12 16.57
CA PHE A 114 29.47 16.83 15.96
C PHE A 114 29.01 17.74 14.82
N LYS A 115 29.79 18.78 14.54
CA LYS A 115 29.54 19.65 13.37
C LYS A 115 29.63 18.84 12.07
N PRO A 116 28.78 19.09 11.05
CA PRO A 116 28.82 18.40 9.77
C PRO A 116 30.18 18.38 9.08
N GLU A 117 30.99 19.41 9.25
CA GLU A 117 32.34 19.57 8.69
C GLU A 117 33.46 18.94 9.53
N THR A 118 33.13 18.17 10.57
CA THR A 118 34.15 17.57 11.46
C THR A 118 35.05 16.61 10.68
N THR A 119 36.36 16.73 10.89
CA THR A 119 37.40 15.91 10.21
C THR A 119 38.26 15.12 11.20
N LYS A 120 38.19 15.47 12.49
CA LYS A 120 38.96 14.84 13.55
C LYS A 120 38.25 15.00 14.89
N VAL A 121 38.38 13.98 15.73
CA VAL A 121 37.92 13.96 17.12
C VAL A 121 39.05 13.50 18.04
N PRO A 122 38.93 13.70 19.37
CA PRO A 122 39.88 13.10 20.30
C PRO A 122 39.92 11.58 20.19
N ASP A 123 41.12 11.01 20.34
CA ASP A 123 41.37 9.56 20.25
C ASP A 123 40.66 8.75 21.34
N VAL A 124 40.29 9.39 22.45
CA VAL A 124 39.65 8.77 23.61
C VAL A 124 38.20 9.22 23.70
N LEU A 125 37.27 8.27 23.55
CA LEU A 125 35.86 8.46 23.87
C LEU A 125 35.70 8.48 25.40
N PRO A 126 35.06 9.50 26.00
CA PRO A 126 34.78 9.53 27.43
C PRO A 126 34.09 8.26 27.92
N GLU A 127 34.67 7.62 28.94
CA GLU A 127 34.28 6.27 29.40
C GLU A 127 32.86 6.16 29.97
N ASN A 128 32.21 7.28 30.27
CA ASN A 128 30.85 7.33 30.78
C ASN A 128 29.80 7.40 29.66
N ILE A 129 30.18 7.70 28.42
CA ILE A 129 29.24 7.76 27.29
C ILE A 129 28.65 6.38 27.03
N THR A 130 27.32 6.32 26.99
CA THR A 130 26.55 5.10 26.72
C THR A 130 25.75 5.19 25.42
N SER A 131 25.61 6.37 24.83
CA SER A 131 24.89 6.60 23.58
C SER A 131 25.72 7.46 22.63
N LEU A 132 25.88 6.97 21.40
CA LEU A 132 26.45 7.72 20.29
C LEU A 132 25.36 8.35 19.41
N LYS A 133 24.13 8.43 19.90
CA LYS A 133 22.99 8.92 19.13
C LYS A 133 23.28 10.24 18.43
N ASP A 134 23.00 10.28 17.13
CA ASP A 134 23.19 11.42 16.23
C ASP A 134 24.63 11.97 16.12
N ALA A 135 25.65 11.29 16.67
CA ALA A 135 27.01 11.84 16.80
C ALA A 135 27.56 12.45 15.51
N PHE A 136 27.50 11.73 14.39
CA PHE A 136 28.01 12.16 13.08
C PHE A 136 26.89 12.35 12.05
N LYS A 137 25.68 12.67 12.52
CA LYS A 137 24.55 12.94 11.64
C LYS A 137 24.88 14.11 10.71
N GLU A 138 24.62 13.94 9.42
CA GLU A 138 24.92 14.90 8.34
C GLU A 138 26.42 15.16 8.11
N LEU A 139 27.31 14.30 8.61
CA LEU A 139 28.74 14.42 8.37
C LEU A 139 29.06 14.49 6.87
N THR A 140 29.83 15.50 6.49
CA THR A 140 30.21 15.79 5.11
C THR A 140 31.54 15.14 4.71
N SER A 141 32.40 14.87 5.69
CA SER A 141 33.69 14.20 5.51
C SER A 141 33.51 12.71 5.24
N SER A 142 34.35 12.13 4.38
CA SER A 142 34.36 10.67 4.15
C SER A 142 35.02 9.88 5.29
N THR A 143 35.86 10.54 6.07
CA THR A 143 36.59 10.00 7.23
C THR A 143 36.72 11.06 8.33
N VAL A 144 36.80 10.61 9.58
CA VAL A 144 37.09 11.41 10.77
C VAL A 144 38.26 10.75 11.52
N SER A 145 39.40 11.43 11.63
CA SER A 145 40.54 10.89 12.38
C SER A 145 40.23 10.82 13.87
N GLY A 146 40.63 9.73 14.52
CA GLY A 146 40.46 9.50 15.96
C GLY A 146 39.31 8.54 16.28
N ILE A 147 38.27 8.44 15.44
CA ILE A 147 37.12 7.55 15.67
C ILE A 147 37.52 6.07 15.66
N GLU A 148 38.58 5.72 14.94
CA GLU A 148 39.11 4.37 14.83
C GLU A 148 39.73 3.84 16.13
N LYS A 149 39.99 4.74 17.10
CA LYS A 149 40.59 4.41 18.41
C LYS A 149 39.58 4.34 19.55
N TRP A 150 38.32 4.69 19.28
CA TRP A 150 37.29 4.72 20.31
C TRP A 150 36.99 3.33 20.87
N ASN A 151 36.94 3.23 22.20
CA ASN A 151 36.41 2.06 22.88
C ASN A 151 34.88 2.18 22.97
N THR A 152 34.16 1.47 22.10
CA THR A 152 32.69 1.50 22.04
C THR A 152 32.00 0.44 22.90
N SER A 153 32.74 -0.33 23.69
CA SER A 153 32.21 -1.48 24.45
C SER A 153 31.09 -1.12 25.44
N LYS A 154 30.94 0.14 25.86
CA LYS A 154 29.86 0.60 26.75
C LYS A 154 28.65 1.19 26.01
N ILE A 155 28.72 1.32 24.69
CA ILE A 155 27.65 1.93 23.89
C ILE A 155 26.46 0.97 23.79
N LYS A 156 25.29 1.51 24.10
CA LYS A 156 23.99 0.83 24.03
C LYS A 156 23.12 1.36 22.88
N ASP A 157 23.30 2.62 22.51
CA ASP A 157 22.49 3.30 21.49
C ASP A 157 23.39 3.87 20.38
N MET A 158 23.16 3.37 19.16
CA MET A 158 23.83 3.81 17.93
C MET A 158 22.86 4.48 16.94
N THR A 159 21.75 5.01 17.44
CA THR A 159 20.70 5.61 16.62
C THR A 159 21.25 6.75 15.77
N SER A 160 21.05 6.70 14.46
CA SER A 160 21.36 7.79 13.51
C SER A 160 22.82 8.31 13.52
N ILE A 161 23.81 7.54 14.00
CA ILE A 161 25.21 8.01 14.09
C ILE A 161 25.67 8.65 12.78
N PHE A 162 25.42 8.00 11.64
CA PHE A 162 25.82 8.44 10.30
C PHE A 162 24.62 8.74 9.40
N ASP A 163 23.46 9.10 9.97
CA ASP A 163 22.29 9.49 9.17
C ASP A 163 22.66 10.69 8.28
N THR A 164 22.44 10.56 6.98
CA THR A 164 22.72 11.58 5.96
C THR A 164 24.21 11.93 5.83
N ALA A 165 25.11 11.09 6.36
CA ALA A 165 26.55 11.19 6.15
C ALA A 165 26.95 10.64 4.77
N ARG A 166 26.50 11.30 3.71
CA ARG A 166 26.49 10.77 2.32
C ARG A 166 27.86 10.28 1.81
N ALA A 167 28.95 10.91 2.23
CA ALA A 167 30.31 10.58 1.79
C ALA A 167 31.04 9.60 2.73
N PHE A 168 30.48 9.31 3.91
CA PHE A 168 31.15 8.52 4.94
C PHE A 168 31.36 7.07 4.47
N ASN A 169 32.59 6.60 4.53
CA ASN A 169 32.96 5.22 4.19
C ASN A 169 34.24 4.79 4.92
N GLN A 170 34.49 5.30 6.13
CA GLN A 170 35.64 4.91 6.93
C GLN A 170 35.43 3.55 7.57
N ASP A 171 36.50 2.75 7.65
CA ASP A 171 36.50 1.47 8.35
C ASP A 171 36.22 1.67 9.86
N ILE A 172 35.16 1.01 10.33
CA ILE A 172 34.70 0.97 11.72
C ILE A 172 34.50 -0.48 12.20
N SER A 173 35.12 -1.45 11.49
CA SER A 173 35.03 -2.88 11.80
C SER A 173 35.55 -3.21 13.21
N ASN A 174 36.45 -2.38 13.76
CA ASN A 174 37.03 -2.54 15.09
C ASN A 174 36.12 -2.10 16.25
N TRP A 175 34.97 -1.47 15.99
CA TRP A 175 34.06 -1.08 17.05
C TRP A 175 33.45 -2.31 17.75
N ASP A 176 33.56 -2.34 19.08
CA ASP A 176 32.84 -3.31 19.91
C ASP A 176 31.38 -2.86 20.07
N ILE A 177 30.48 -3.57 19.41
CA ILE A 177 29.02 -3.33 19.46
C ILE A 177 28.29 -4.32 20.36
N SER A 178 29.02 -5.12 21.15
CA SER A 178 28.43 -6.27 21.86
C SER A 178 27.40 -5.89 22.92
N ASN A 179 27.35 -4.62 23.36
CA ASN A 179 26.36 -4.08 24.29
C ASN A 179 25.31 -3.19 23.62
N VAL A 180 25.35 -3.02 22.30
CA VAL A 180 24.40 -2.19 21.56
C VAL A 180 23.03 -2.85 21.55
N GLU A 181 22.02 -2.09 21.95
CA GLU A 181 20.61 -2.50 22.01
C GLU A 181 19.79 -1.95 20.83
N THR A 182 20.19 -0.80 20.24
CA THR A 182 19.54 -0.23 19.04
C THR A 182 20.55 0.33 18.04
N MET A 183 20.29 0.09 16.76
CA MET A 183 21.03 0.61 15.61
C MET A 183 20.13 1.37 14.63
N ASP A 184 19.01 1.88 15.13
CA ASP A 184 18.00 2.52 14.29
C ASP A 184 18.60 3.65 13.46
N PHE A 185 18.39 3.62 12.16
CA PHE A 185 18.82 4.64 11.20
C PHE A 185 20.33 4.92 11.14
N MET A 186 21.18 4.07 11.73
CA MET A 186 22.61 4.36 11.91
C MET A 186 23.31 4.77 10.60
N PHE A 187 22.98 4.17 9.45
CA PHE A 187 23.54 4.52 8.14
C PHE A 187 22.50 5.04 7.14
N THR A 188 21.35 5.53 7.61
CA THR A 188 20.33 6.08 6.71
C THR A 188 20.96 7.16 5.81
N ARG A 189 20.82 7.07 4.48
CA ARG A 189 21.41 8.01 3.51
C ARG A 189 22.94 8.19 3.59
N ALA A 190 23.67 7.28 4.21
CA ALA A 190 25.12 7.19 4.09
C ALA A 190 25.49 6.55 2.73
N GLU A 191 25.19 7.26 1.63
CA GLU A 191 25.16 6.71 0.28
C GLU A 191 26.44 5.95 -0.14
N ALA A 192 27.61 6.40 0.32
CA ALA A 192 28.91 5.80 0.00
C ALA A 192 29.33 4.63 0.91
N PHE A 193 28.64 4.39 2.03
CA PHE A 193 29.05 3.41 3.02
C PHE A 193 28.93 1.97 2.49
N ASN A 194 30.04 1.23 2.51
CA ASN A 194 30.10 -0.17 2.11
C ASN A 194 31.24 -0.92 2.82
N GLN A 195 31.57 -0.55 4.06
CA GLN A 195 32.64 -1.21 4.83
C GLN A 195 32.20 -2.56 5.38
N ASP A 196 33.16 -3.48 5.52
CA ASP A 196 32.91 -4.80 6.09
C ASP A 196 32.66 -4.70 7.61
N ILE A 197 31.42 -4.98 7.99
CA ILE A 197 30.92 -5.02 9.37
C ILE A 197 30.40 -6.42 9.73
N SER A 198 30.81 -7.45 8.98
CA SER A 198 30.36 -8.83 9.16
C SER A 198 30.79 -9.45 10.50
N ASN A 199 31.84 -8.90 11.12
CA ASN A 199 32.40 -9.37 12.41
C ASN A 199 31.71 -8.77 13.65
N TRP A 200 30.76 -7.87 13.47
CA TRP A 200 30.04 -7.24 14.57
C TRP A 200 29.17 -8.23 15.36
N ASN A 201 29.22 -8.16 16.69
CA ASN A 201 28.43 -9.00 17.59
C ASN A 201 27.06 -8.38 17.89
N THR A 202 26.05 -8.70 17.07
CA THR A 202 24.71 -8.10 17.14
C THR A 202 23.76 -8.76 18.14
N LYS A 203 24.23 -9.69 18.99
CA LYS A 203 23.36 -10.53 19.84
C LYS A 203 22.40 -9.76 20.75
N ASN A 204 22.76 -8.53 21.15
CA ASN A 204 21.99 -7.71 22.08
C ASN A 204 21.10 -6.67 21.38
N VAL A 205 21.21 -6.56 20.05
CA VAL A 205 20.43 -5.60 19.27
C VAL A 205 18.97 -6.05 19.22
N LYS A 206 18.07 -5.14 19.59
CA LYS A 206 16.61 -5.32 19.62
C LYS A 206 15.91 -4.65 18.43
N SER A 207 16.50 -3.57 17.91
CA SER A 207 15.96 -2.82 16.78
C SER A 207 17.06 -2.41 15.80
N MET A 208 16.78 -2.57 14.51
CA MET A 208 17.66 -2.20 13.39
C MET A 208 16.89 -1.37 12.35
N ARG A 209 15.83 -0.67 12.77
CA ARG A 209 14.90 0.00 11.86
C ARG A 209 15.64 1.00 10.98
N GLY A 210 15.51 0.87 9.67
CA GLY A 210 16.14 1.79 8.71
C GLY A 210 17.68 1.78 8.72
N LEU A 211 18.32 0.75 9.27
CA LEU A 211 19.78 0.69 9.46
C LEU A 211 20.57 1.07 8.18
N PHE A 212 20.19 0.54 7.02
CA PHE A 212 20.79 0.84 5.72
C PHE A 212 19.79 1.53 4.75
N LYS A 213 18.80 2.25 5.26
CA LYS A 213 17.84 2.95 4.40
C LYS A 213 18.56 3.96 3.51
N GLU A 214 18.36 3.91 2.19
CA GLU A 214 19.00 4.79 1.20
C GLU A 214 20.55 4.72 1.22
N THR A 215 21.16 3.65 1.75
CA THR A 215 22.62 3.40 1.76
C THR A 215 23.04 2.76 0.42
N LYS A 216 23.03 3.57 -0.64
CA LYS A 216 23.06 3.11 -2.04
C LYS A 216 24.13 2.10 -2.41
N GLN A 217 25.35 2.22 -1.87
CA GLN A 217 26.48 1.34 -2.21
C GLN A 217 26.60 0.10 -1.32
N PHE A 218 25.81 -0.02 -0.25
CA PHE A 218 25.98 -1.10 0.72
C PHE A 218 25.58 -2.46 0.14
N ASN A 219 26.52 -3.41 0.14
CA ASN A 219 26.29 -4.76 -0.37
C ASN A 219 27.18 -5.81 0.32
N GLN A 220 27.34 -5.70 1.65
CA GLN A 220 28.17 -6.61 2.43
C GLN A 220 27.41 -7.88 2.86
N ASN A 221 28.16 -8.96 3.10
CA ASN A 221 27.61 -10.21 3.60
C ASN A 221 27.35 -10.13 5.11
N LEU A 222 26.09 -10.28 5.53
CA LEU A 222 25.66 -10.15 6.93
C LEU A 222 25.15 -11.47 7.53
N ASN A 223 25.47 -12.62 6.92
CA ASN A 223 25.02 -13.93 7.39
C ASN A 223 25.53 -14.31 8.79
N ASN A 224 26.58 -13.66 9.29
CA ASN A 224 27.16 -13.96 10.61
C ASN A 224 26.48 -13.21 11.76
N TRP A 225 25.57 -12.27 11.45
CA TRP A 225 24.88 -11.50 12.47
C TRP A 225 23.87 -12.37 13.22
N ASN A 226 23.86 -12.23 14.54
CA ASN A 226 22.83 -12.82 15.40
C ASN A 226 21.67 -11.82 15.53
N THR A 227 20.52 -12.17 14.95
CA THR A 227 19.30 -11.34 14.96
C THR A 227 18.20 -11.88 15.87
N SER A 228 18.48 -12.88 16.72
CA SER A 228 17.44 -13.60 17.49
C SER A 228 16.62 -12.72 18.45
N ASN A 229 17.20 -11.57 18.85
CA ASN A 229 16.57 -10.58 19.73
C ASN A 229 15.93 -9.40 18.98
N VAL A 230 16.08 -9.33 17.65
CA VAL A 230 15.52 -8.23 16.84
C VAL A 230 14.02 -8.41 16.68
N THR A 231 13.26 -7.38 17.02
CA THR A 231 11.78 -7.35 16.89
C THR A 231 11.30 -6.46 15.76
N ASP A 232 12.08 -5.44 15.36
CA ASP A 232 11.76 -4.51 14.27
C ASP A 232 12.87 -4.53 13.20
N MET A 233 12.50 -5.02 12.01
CA MET A 233 13.32 -5.04 10.79
C MET A 233 12.81 -4.08 9.71
N SER A 234 11.92 -3.14 10.09
CA SER A 234 11.29 -2.23 9.14
C SER A 234 12.34 -1.37 8.43
N SER A 235 12.19 -1.22 7.12
CA SER A 235 13.02 -0.36 6.27
C SER A 235 14.54 -0.64 6.27
N ILE A 236 15.06 -1.77 6.79
CA ILE A 236 16.52 -2.00 6.90
C ILE A 236 17.24 -1.67 5.60
N PHE A 237 16.75 -2.15 4.46
CA PHE A 237 17.35 -1.94 3.14
C PHE A 237 16.51 -1.07 2.21
N GLU A 238 15.53 -0.31 2.73
CA GLU A 238 14.66 0.53 1.89
C GLU A 238 15.51 1.44 0.99
N SER A 239 15.35 1.36 -0.33
CA SER A 239 16.10 2.11 -1.34
C SER A 239 17.62 1.90 -1.29
N SER A 240 18.11 0.76 -0.78
CA SER A 240 19.52 0.32 -0.90
C SER A 240 19.82 -0.22 -2.30
N GLU A 241 20.11 0.67 -3.25
CA GLU A 241 20.17 0.33 -4.68
C GLU A 241 21.09 -0.85 -5.05
N ALA A 242 22.19 -1.08 -4.32
CA ALA A 242 23.15 -2.15 -4.61
C ALA A 242 22.93 -3.45 -3.82
N PHE A 243 22.03 -3.47 -2.82
CA PHE A 243 21.97 -4.57 -1.87
C PHE A 243 21.35 -5.85 -2.48
N ASN A 244 22.16 -6.91 -2.57
CA ASN A 244 21.73 -8.26 -2.95
C ASN A 244 22.71 -9.32 -2.39
N ASN A 245 23.10 -9.17 -1.13
CA ASN A 245 24.03 -10.09 -0.46
C ASN A 245 23.31 -10.98 0.57
N LYS A 246 24.04 -11.93 1.14
CA LYS A 246 23.48 -12.99 1.96
C LYS A 246 23.02 -12.49 3.34
N ILE A 247 21.77 -12.83 3.65
CA ILE A 247 21.07 -12.64 4.94
C ILE A 247 20.20 -13.87 5.29
N SER A 248 20.49 -15.02 4.67
CA SER A 248 19.70 -16.26 4.80
C SER A 248 19.72 -16.86 6.20
N ASN A 249 20.76 -16.53 6.99
CA ASN A 249 21.00 -17.10 8.31
C ASN A 249 20.39 -16.26 9.45
N TRP A 250 19.74 -15.15 9.15
CA TRP A 250 19.09 -14.33 10.17
C TRP A 250 17.99 -15.13 10.87
N ASP A 251 18.02 -15.13 12.19
CA ASP A 251 16.94 -15.60 13.04
C ASP A 251 15.88 -14.51 13.13
N THR A 252 14.74 -14.73 12.47
CA THR A 252 13.60 -13.80 12.46
C THR A 252 12.48 -14.22 13.43
N SER A 253 12.70 -15.21 14.30
CA SER A 253 11.65 -15.81 15.14
C SER A 253 11.06 -14.87 16.19
N SER A 254 11.71 -13.73 16.45
CA SER A 254 11.26 -12.66 17.33
C SER A 254 10.69 -11.44 16.59
N VAL A 255 10.78 -11.40 15.25
CA VAL A 255 10.43 -10.23 14.45
C VAL A 255 8.90 -10.06 14.38
N LEU A 256 8.46 -8.83 14.63
CA LEU A 256 7.07 -8.40 14.55
C LEU A 256 6.80 -7.53 13.32
N TYR A 257 7.79 -6.73 12.89
CA TYR A 257 7.64 -5.73 11.83
C TYR A 257 8.69 -5.91 10.72
N MET A 258 8.23 -6.10 9.48
CA MET A 258 9.05 -6.20 8.27
C MET A 258 8.66 -5.15 7.22
N SER A 259 7.89 -4.13 7.60
CA SER A 259 7.37 -3.11 6.71
C SER A 259 8.49 -2.41 5.92
N ASN A 260 8.31 -2.24 4.61
CA ASN A 260 9.25 -1.54 3.71
C ASN A 260 10.68 -2.13 3.65
N MET A 261 10.96 -3.31 4.22
CA MET A 261 12.33 -3.81 4.43
C MET A 261 13.22 -3.77 3.16
N PHE A 262 12.65 -4.10 1.99
CA PHE A 262 13.32 -4.07 0.69
C PHE A 262 12.65 -3.13 -0.31
N GLN A 263 11.78 -2.22 0.14
CA GLN A 263 11.09 -1.28 -0.75
C GLN A 263 12.11 -0.51 -1.61
N LYS A 264 11.91 -0.46 -2.93
CA LYS A 264 12.76 0.17 -3.95
C LYS A 264 14.20 -0.38 -4.05
N THR A 265 14.47 -1.54 -3.46
CA THR A 265 15.76 -2.27 -3.57
C THR A 265 15.77 -3.07 -4.86
N LYS A 266 15.90 -2.37 -6.00
CA LYS A 266 15.54 -2.91 -7.33
C LYS A 266 16.21 -4.24 -7.68
N VAL A 267 17.46 -4.43 -7.27
CA VAL A 267 18.29 -5.60 -7.61
C VAL A 267 18.17 -6.78 -6.63
N PHE A 268 17.41 -6.61 -5.54
CA PHE A 268 17.31 -7.61 -4.48
C PHE A 268 16.63 -8.88 -4.96
N ASP A 269 17.32 -10.02 -4.82
CA ASP A 269 16.82 -11.37 -5.12
C ASP A 269 17.54 -12.42 -4.24
N SER A 270 17.93 -12.04 -3.01
CA SER A 270 18.66 -12.92 -2.10
C SER A 270 17.74 -13.87 -1.34
N GLN A 271 18.24 -15.07 -1.06
CA GLN A 271 17.46 -16.15 -0.42
C GLN A 271 17.02 -15.79 1.01
N ILE A 272 15.71 -15.73 1.21
CA ILE A 272 15.05 -15.44 2.51
C ILE A 272 13.91 -16.43 2.85
N GLY A 273 13.75 -17.48 2.05
CA GLY A 273 12.69 -18.47 2.25
C GLY A 273 12.80 -19.28 3.55
N SER A 274 13.97 -19.29 4.19
CA SER A 274 14.24 -19.97 5.47
C SER A 274 13.80 -19.18 6.71
N TRP A 275 13.38 -17.93 6.55
CA TRP A 275 12.99 -17.09 7.68
C TRP A 275 11.74 -17.60 8.40
N ASN A 276 11.76 -17.49 9.72
CA ASN A 276 10.61 -17.77 10.57
C ASN A 276 9.74 -16.52 10.70
N THR A 277 8.60 -16.49 10.03
CA THR A 277 7.69 -15.33 10.03
C THR A 277 6.51 -15.49 10.98
N LYS A 278 6.48 -16.51 11.84
CA LYS A 278 5.31 -16.88 12.66
C LYS A 278 4.76 -15.73 13.52
N LYS A 279 5.62 -14.83 14.00
CA LYS A 279 5.22 -13.69 14.86
C LYS A 279 5.04 -12.38 14.09
N VAL A 280 5.29 -12.36 12.79
CA VAL A 280 5.25 -11.12 12.00
C VAL A 280 3.81 -10.65 11.86
N ILE A 281 3.57 -9.38 12.16
CA ILE A 281 2.25 -8.75 12.14
C ILE A 281 2.10 -7.81 10.94
N LYS A 282 3.18 -7.16 10.49
CA LYS A 282 3.18 -6.19 9.38
C LYS A 282 4.22 -6.51 8.33
N MET A 283 3.78 -6.60 7.07
CA MET A 283 4.60 -6.84 5.88
C MET A 283 4.31 -5.83 4.75
N ASP A 284 3.67 -4.70 5.07
CA ASP A 284 3.33 -3.69 4.07
C ASP A 284 4.57 -3.16 3.34
N ASN A 285 4.43 -2.95 2.03
CA ASN A 285 5.46 -2.42 1.14
C ASN A 285 6.79 -3.20 1.13
N MET A 286 6.88 -4.40 1.74
CA MET A 286 8.15 -5.08 1.98
C MET A 286 9.01 -5.24 0.71
N PHE A 287 8.38 -5.53 -0.44
CA PHE A 287 9.04 -5.67 -1.74
C PHE A 287 8.54 -4.66 -2.79
N GLU A 288 7.84 -3.59 -2.39
CA GLU A 288 7.36 -2.60 -3.36
C GLU A 288 8.56 -2.09 -4.17
N LYS A 289 8.52 -2.18 -5.51
CA LYS A 289 9.59 -1.77 -6.43
C LYS A 289 10.93 -2.50 -6.25
N ALA A 290 10.96 -3.65 -5.56
CA ALA A 290 12.07 -4.59 -5.61
C ALA A 290 11.98 -5.38 -6.94
N GLU A 291 12.27 -4.71 -8.05
CA GLU A 291 11.90 -5.15 -9.41
C GLU A 291 12.36 -6.58 -9.74
N MET A 292 13.52 -7.02 -9.24
CA MET A 292 14.13 -8.32 -9.51
C MET A 292 13.71 -9.46 -8.57
N PHE A 293 13.03 -9.17 -7.46
CA PHE A 293 12.75 -10.16 -6.43
C PHE A 293 11.85 -11.29 -6.95
N ASN A 294 12.31 -12.54 -6.85
CA ASN A 294 11.56 -13.72 -7.23
C ASN A 294 11.98 -14.98 -6.42
N GLN A 295 12.45 -14.82 -5.18
CA GLN A 295 12.83 -15.94 -4.33
C GLN A 295 11.62 -16.66 -3.73
N ASP A 296 11.75 -17.97 -3.56
CA ASP A 296 10.72 -18.81 -2.95
C ASP A 296 10.50 -18.42 -1.47
N ILE A 297 9.25 -18.08 -1.15
CA ILE A 297 8.75 -17.69 0.17
C ILE A 297 7.49 -18.47 0.53
N SER A 298 7.25 -19.62 -0.12
CA SER A 298 6.07 -20.45 0.11
C SER A 298 5.97 -20.99 1.54
N ASN A 299 7.10 -21.08 2.24
CA ASN A 299 7.20 -21.64 3.59
C ASN A 299 6.96 -20.60 4.71
N TRP A 300 6.75 -19.34 4.36
CA TRP A 300 6.43 -18.32 5.36
C TRP A 300 5.08 -18.59 6.02
N ASN A 301 5.05 -18.45 7.34
CA ASN A 301 3.82 -18.47 8.11
C ASN A 301 3.27 -17.04 8.20
N THR A 302 2.08 -16.81 7.66
CA THR A 302 1.42 -15.49 7.63
C THR A 302 0.20 -15.41 8.55
N SER A 303 -0.05 -16.39 9.41
CA SER A 303 -1.29 -16.51 10.20
C SER A 303 -1.53 -15.36 11.19
N ASP A 304 -0.49 -14.61 11.53
CA ASP A 304 -0.56 -13.44 12.42
C ASP A 304 -0.42 -12.10 11.67
N VAL A 305 -0.21 -12.13 10.35
CA VAL A 305 -0.06 -10.92 9.54
C VAL A 305 -1.43 -10.25 9.36
N THR A 306 -1.48 -8.95 9.64
CA THR A 306 -2.70 -8.14 9.51
C THR A 306 -2.62 -7.14 8.36
N ILE A 307 -1.42 -6.70 7.98
CA ILE A 307 -1.21 -5.65 6.96
C ILE A 307 -0.24 -6.14 5.87
N MET A 308 -0.73 -6.17 4.62
CA MET A 308 0.02 -6.59 3.42
C MET A 308 -0.08 -5.59 2.25
N ASN A 309 -0.54 -4.37 2.51
CA ASN A 309 -0.71 -3.39 1.43
C ASN A 309 0.60 -3.12 0.68
N SER A 310 0.50 -2.98 -0.64
CA SER A 310 1.61 -2.72 -1.55
C SER A 310 2.80 -3.69 -1.45
N MET A 311 2.67 -4.85 -0.77
CA MET A 311 3.81 -5.74 -0.49
C MET A 311 4.61 -6.13 -1.73
N PHE A 312 3.94 -6.37 -2.87
CA PHE A 312 4.55 -6.72 -4.16
C PHE A 312 4.24 -5.70 -5.27
N GLN A 313 3.89 -4.46 -4.91
CA GLN A 313 3.60 -3.42 -5.90
C GLN A 313 4.85 -3.15 -6.74
N GLU A 314 4.74 -3.19 -8.06
CA GLU A 314 5.85 -3.00 -9.01
C GLU A 314 7.03 -4.00 -8.81
N THR A 315 6.81 -5.13 -8.13
CA THR A 315 7.77 -6.25 -8.05
C THR A 315 7.67 -7.08 -9.33
N LYS A 316 8.30 -6.59 -10.39
CA LYS A 316 8.05 -7.03 -11.77
C LYS A 316 8.34 -8.52 -12.02
N GLN A 317 9.37 -9.09 -11.37
CA GLN A 317 9.76 -10.48 -11.59
C GLN A 317 8.98 -11.51 -10.76
N PHE A 318 8.32 -11.08 -9.67
CA PHE A 318 7.75 -11.99 -8.69
C PHE A 318 6.63 -12.86 -9.28
N ASN A 319 6.78 -14.19 -9.15
CA ASN A 319 5.78 -15.16 -9.56
C ASN A 319 5.89 -16.48 -8.76
N GLN A 320 6.25 -16.41 -7.47
CA GLN A 320 6.41 -17.58 -6.61
C GLN A 320 5.10 -18.01 -5.98
N ASN A 321 4.95 -19.32 -5.76
CA ASN A 321 3.71 -19.89 -5.23
C ASN A 321 3.49 -19.51 -3.76
N ILE A 322 2.46 -18.70 -3.52
CA ILE A 322 2.02 -18.23 -2.19
C ILE A 322 0.60 -18.69 -1.86
N SER A 323 0.10 -19.72 -2.55
CA SER A 323 -1.24 -20.28 -2.35
C SER A 323 -1.48 -20.81 -0.92
N ASN A 324 -0.41 -21.19 -0.23
CA ASN A 324 -0.45 -21.75 1.13
C ASN A 324 -0.45 -20.69 2.25
N TRP A 325 -0.34 -19.40 1.91
CA TRP A 325 -0.38 -18.34 2.92
C TRP A 325 -1.75 -18.27 3.59
N ASP A 326 -1.74 -18.16 4.92
CA ASP A 326 -2.93 -17.89 5.71
C ASP A 326 -3.18 -16.37 5.72
N THR A 327 -4.26 -15.94 5.09
CA THR A 327 -4.66 -14.53 4.99
C THR A 327 -5.84 -14.19 5.89
N SER A 328 -6.29 -15.11 6.75
CA SER A 328 -7.52 -14.97 7.52
C SER A 328 -7.53 -13.76 8.46
N LYS A 329 -6.37 -13.28 8.92
CA LYS A 329 -6.25 -12.07 9.76
C LYS A 329 -5.91 -10.79 9.00
N VAL A 330 -5.70 -10.86 7.68
CA VAL A 330 -5.29 -9.69 6.89
C VAL A 330 -6.47 -8.74 6.71
N VAL A 331 -6.28 -7.48 7.10
CA VAL A 331 -7.31 -6.43 7.01
C VAL A 331 -7.06 -5.47 5.84
N ASN A 332 -5.83 -5.34 5.36
CA ASN A 332 -5.45 -4.43 4.27
C ASN A 332 -4.54 -5.10 3.23
N MET A 333 -5.01 -5.15 1.98
CA MET A 333 -4.33 -5.67 0.79
C MET A 333 -4.31 -4.66 -0.36
N ASN A 334 -4.50 -3.36 -0.09
CA ASN A 334 -4.53 -2.36 -1.15
C ASN A 334 -3.21 -2.37 -1.94
N TYR A 335 -3.31 -2.23 -3.26
CA TYR A 335 -2.19 -2.24 -4.21
C TYR A 335 -1.21 -3.43 -4.12
N MET A 336 -1.53 -4.51 -3.40
CA MET A 336 -0.56 -5.58 -3.06
C MET A 336 0.22 -6.13 -4.28
N PHE A 337 -0.42 -6.30 -5.44
CA PHE A 337 0.20 -6.76 -6.69
C PHE A 337 0.09 -5.72 -7.82
N ALA A 338 -0.16 -4.46 -7.50
CA ALA A 338 -0.31 -3.41 -8.50
C ALA A 338 0.97 -3.30 -9.35
N SER A 339 0.84 -3.39 -10.67
CA SER A 339 1.96 -3.39 -11.62
C SER A 339 2.99 -4.51 -11.41
N SER A 340 2.65 -5.59 -10.70
CA SER A 340 3.45 -6.82 -10.68
C SER A 340 3.24 -7.57 -12.00
N GLU A 341 4.16 -7.37 -12.94
CA GLU A 341 3.93 -7.73 -14.34
C GLU A 341 3.90 -9.24 -14.58
N LYS A 342 4.63 -10.04 -13.81
CA LYS A 342 4.74 -11.51 -13.99
C LYS A 342 3.82 -12.33 -13.10
N PHE A 343 3.28 -11.76 -12.02
CA PHE A 343 2.53 -12.51 -11.03
C PHE A 343 1.25 -13.12 -11.62
N ASN A 344 1.10 -14.44 -11.49
CA ASN A 344 -0.07 -15.20 -11.94
C ASN A 344 -0.27 -16.52 -11.18
N GLN A 345 0.07 -16.54 -9.88
CA GLN A 345 -0.11 -17.73 -9.06
C GLN A 345 -1.54 -17.85 -8.55
N ASP A 346 -2.03 -19.08 -8.42
CA ASP A 346 -3.39 -19.35 -7.92
C ASP A 346 -3.50 -19.00 -6.43
N ILE A 347 -4.26 -17.94 -6.15
CA ILE A 347 -4.58 -17.45 -4.80
C ILE A 347 -6.09 -17.51 -4.52
N SER A 348 -6.81 -18.34 -5.27
CA SER A 348 -8.27 -18.49 -5.15
C SER A 348 -8.72 -19.03 -3.79
N ASN A 349 -7.81 -19.67 -3.05
CA ASN A 349 -8.06 -20.25 -1.73
C ASN A 349 -7.80 -19.29 -0.56
N TRP A 350 -7.29 -18.08 -0.80
CA TRP A 350 -7.08 -17.10 0.26
C TRP A 350 -8.39 -16.71 0.94
N ASP A 351 -8.34 -16.58 2.27
CA ASP A 351 -9.44 -16.05 3.06
C ASP A 351 -9.36 -14.51 3.09
N THR A 352 -10.34 -13.87 2.45
CA THR A 352 -10.43 -12.41 2.38
C THR A 352 -11.56 -11.84 3.25
N SER A 353 -12.16 -12.66 4.12
CA SER A 353 -13.35 -12.29 4.90
C SER A 353 -13.14 -11.09 5.83
N ASN A 354 -11.91 -10.87 6.31
CA ASN A 354 -11.54 -9.73 7.15
C ASN A 354 -10.93 -8.54 6.38
N VAL A 355 -10.78 -8.64 5.05
CA VAL A 355 -10.16 -7.58 4.25
C VAL A 355 -11.15 -6.43 4.06
N SER A 356 -10.76 -5.25 4.55
CA SER A 356 -11.56 -4.02 4.46
C SER A 356 -11.07 -3.07 3.36
N ASP A 357 -9.83 -3.24 2.87
CA ASP A 357 -9.27 -2.46 1.77
C ASP A 357 -8.47 -3.35 0.80
N MET A 358 -8.88 -3.33 -0.46
CA MET A 358 -8.18 -3.98 -1.59
C MET A 358 -8.15 -3.08 -2.84
N VAL A 359 -8.23 -1.76 -2.67
CA VAL A 359 -8.13 -0.81 -3.79
C VAL A 359 -6.87 -1.10 -4.59
N GLY A 360 -6.97 -1.18 -5.91
CA GLY A 360 -5.78 -1.28 -6.74
C GLY A 360 -5.04 -2.61 -6.70
N MET A 361 -5.53 -3.65 -5.98
CA MET A 361 -4.75 -4.85 -5.67
C MET A 361 -4.04 -5.49 -6.88
N PHE A 362 -4.70 -5.54 -8.04
CA PHE A 362 -4.18 -6.07 -9.31
C PHE A 362 -4.13 -5.01 -10.43
N LYS A 363 -4.16 -3.73 -10.09
CA LYS A 363 -4.08 -2.65 -11.09
C LYS A 363 -2.81 -2.80 -11.91
N ASN A 364 -2.91 -2.89 -13.24
CA ASN A 364 -1.81 -3.13 -14.18
C ASN A 364 -1.03 -4.43 -13.97
N ALA A 365 -1.59 -5.43 -13.27
CA ALA A 365 -1.00 -6.77 -13.18
C ALA A 365 -1.23 -7.55 -14.49
N LYS A 366 -0.42 -7.24 -15.51
CA LYS A 366 -0.64 -7.61 -16.92
C LYS A 366 -0.74 -9.12 -17.20
N GLN A 367 -0.18 -9.98 -16.34
CA GLN A 367 -0.22 -11.43 -16.49
C GLN A 367 -1.30 -12.09 -15.61
N PHE A 368 -1.95 -11.37 -14.70
CA PHE A 368 -2.83 -11.97 -13.71
C PHE A 368 -4.21 -12.31 -14.29
N PHE A 369 -4.57 -13.61 -14.29
CA PHE A 369 -5.85 -14.11 -14.82
C PHE A 369 -6.50 -15.20 -13.95
N GLN A 370 -6.30 -15.19 -12.63
CA GLN A 370 -6.81 -16.24 -11.73
C GLN A 370 -8.29 -16.05 -11.37
N ASN A 371 -8.97 -17.14 -10.99
CA ASN A 371 -10.38 -17.09 -10.60
C ASN A 371 -10.55 -16.71 -9.12
N LEU A 372 -11.00 -15.49 -8.86
CA LEU A 372 -11.24 -14.94 -7.53
C LEU A 372 -12.74 -14.88 -7.16
N SER A 373 -13.61 -15.54 -7.92
CA SER A 373 -15.07 -15.44 -7.75
C SER A 373 -15.59 -15.94 -6.39
N LYS A 374 -14.75 -16.62 -5.61
CA LYS A 374 -15.06 -17.18 -4.29
C LYS A 374 -14.64 -16.28 -3.13
N TRP A 375 -13.86 -15.23 -3.40
CA TRP A 375 -13.40 -14.32 -2.35
C TRP A 375 -14.56 -13.61 -1.66
N ASN A 376 -14.49 -13.55 -0.33
CA ASN A 376 -15.44 -12.81 0.49
C ASN A 376 -14.98 -11.35 0.59
N ILE A 377 -15.84 -10.41 0.23
CA ILE A 377 -15.54 -8.98 0.27
C ILE A 377 -16.55 -8.20 1.12
N ALA A 378 -17.21 -8.89 2.06
CA ALA A 378 -18.27 -8.31 2.89
C ALA A 378 -17.79 -7.12 3.73
N GLU A 379 -16.53 -7.13 4.19
CA GLU A 379 -15.95 -6.08 5.03
C GLU A 379 -15.52 -4.82 4.26
N ILE A 380 -15.53 -4.83 2.92
CA ILE A 380 -15.29 -3.61 2.13
C ILE A 380 -16.50 -2.69 2.23
N LYS A 381 -16.44 -1.72 3.14
CA LYS A 381 -17.54 -0.79 3.41
C LYS A 381 -17.40 0.54 2.68
N ASP A 382 -16.19 0.93 2.29
CA ASP A 382 -15.96 2.24 1.68
C ASP A 382 -16.54 2.27 0.25
N PRO A 383 -17.58 3.09 -0.01
CA PRO A 383 -18.21 3.19 -1.32
C PRO A 383 -17.29 3.79 -2.38
N LYS A 384 -16.14 4.37 -2.00
CA LYS A 384 -15.11 4.85 -2.92
C LYS A 384 -14.30 3.69 -3.52
N GLN A 385 -14.16 2.56 -2.84
CA GLN A 385 -13.44 1.41 -3.40
C GLN A 385 -14.25 0.83 -4.55
N LYS A 386 -13.66 0.89 -5.74
CA LYS A 386 -14.32 0.54 -6.98
C LYS A 386 -13.83 -0.80 -7.51
N ALA A 387 -14.77 -1.63 -7.99
CA ALA A 387 -14.46 -2.92 -8.61
C ALA A 387 -13.50 -2.83 -9.80
N TRP A 388 -13.50 -1.74 -10.57
CA TRP A 388 -12.50 -1.57 -11.64
C TRP A 388 -11.13 -1.19 -11.10
N GLU A 389 -11.04 -0.35 -10.05
CA GLU A 389 -9.74 0.04 -9.49
C GLU A 389 -9.00 -1.19 -8.97
N PHE A 390 -9.71 -2.18 -8.43
CA PHE A 390 -9.16 -3.46 -7.98
C PHE A 390 -8.27 -4.15 -9.03
N SER A 391 -8.58 -4.03 -10.33
CA SER A 391 -7.94 -4.86 -11.37
C SER A 391 -7.75 -4.21 -12.73
N ASP A 392 -7.94 -2.89 -12.84
CA ASP A 392 -7.79 -2.12 -14.09
C ASP A 392 -6.43 -2.39 -14.74
N GLY A 393 -6.41 -2.81 -16.00
CA GLY A 393 -5.18 -3.17 -16.72
C GLY A 393 -4.63 -4.58 -16.44
N SER A 394 -5.34 -5.42 -15.67
CA SER A 394 -5.07 -6.86 -15.58
C SER A 394 -5.79 -7.67 -16.68
N LYS A 395 -5.61 -8.99 -16.69
CA LYS A 395 -6.31 -9.92 -17.60
C LYS A 395 -7.58 -10.54 -16.98
N LEU A 396 -7.99 -10.11 -15.79
CA LEU A 396 -9.19 -10.63 -15.14
C LEU A 396 -10.44 -10.33 -15.95
N THR A 397 -11.30 -11.34 -16.12
CA THR A 397 -12.64 -11.15 -16.68
C THR A 397 -13.67 -10.92 -15.58
N ALA A 398 -14.86 -10.44 -15.95
CA ALA A 398 -15.95 -10.20 -14.99
C ALA A 398 -16.35 -11.46 -14.20
N GLU A 399 -16.25 -12.65 -14.82
CA GLU A 399 -16.58 -13.93 -14.19
C GLU A 399 -15.55 -14.39 -13.15
N GLN A 400 -14.33 -13.87 -13.23
CA GLN A 400 -13.22 -14.19 -12.34
C GLN A 400 -13.13 -13.21 -11.15
N LEU A 401 -13.85 -12.09 -11.19
CA LEU A 401 -13.83 -11.11 -10.11
C LEU A 401 -14.63 -11.57 -8.89
N PRO A 402 -14.26 -11.12 -7.67
CA PRO A 402 -15.12 -11.22 -6.50
C PRO A 402 -16.46 -10.52 -6.75
N ARG A 403 -17.49 -10.85 -5.97
CA ARG A 403 -18.82 -10.27 -6.15
C ARG A 403 -18.96 -8.90 -5.49
N TRP A 404 -18.72 -7.83 -6.26
CA TRP A 404 -18.78 -6.44 -5.79
C TRP A 404 -20.19 -5.88 -5.53
N ASP A 405 -21.24 -6.46 -6.10
CA ASP A 405 -22.61 -5.97 -5.94
C ASP A 405 -23.35 -6.61 -4.76
N LYS A 406 -23.22 -5.99 -3.59
CA LYS A 406 -23.89 -6.43 -2.34
C LYS A 406 -25.43 -6.37 -2.40
N ARG A 407 -26.03 -5.67 -3.38
CA ARG A 407 -27.50 -5.59 -3.51
C ARG A 407 -28.09 -6.96 -3.81
N LEU A 408 -27.34 -7.82 -4.46
CA LEU A 408 -27.75 -9.19 -4.76
C LEU A 408 -27.63 -10.10 -3.52
N ASP A 409 -26.65 -9.87 -2.65
CA ASP A 409 -26.41 -10.69 -1.47
C ASP A 409 -27.54 -10.57 -0.43
N SER A 410 -28.10 -9.37 -0.22
CA SER A 410 -29.28 -9.20 0.65
C SER A 410 -30.54 -9.92 0.15
N VAL A 411 -30.59 -10.25 -1.14
CA VAL A 411 -31.70 -10.95 -1.81
C VAL A 411 -31.47 -12.46 -1.78
N LEU A 412 -30.22 -12.89 -1.97
CA LEU A 412 -29.82 -14.30 -1.91
C LEU A 412 -29.71 -14.81 -0.46
N ALA A 413 -29.35 -13.96 0.50
CA ALA A 413 -29.23 -14.31 1.92
C ALA A 413 -30.58 -14.61 2.59
N LYS A 414 -31.70 -14.16 1.99
CA LYS A 414 -33.04 -14.46 2.52
C LYS A 414 -33.55 -15.85 2.15
N ASP A 415 -32.90 -16.55 1.21
CA ASP A 415 -33.30 -17.91 0.86
C ASP A 415 -32.15 -18.70 0.21
N SER A 416 -31.68 -19.70 0.95
CA SER A 416 -30.64 -20.69 0.58
C SER A 416 -30.86 -21.44 -0.76
N ASN A 417 -32.01 -21.26 -1.41
CA ASN A 417 -32.36 -21.93 -2.66
C ASN A 417 -31.96 -21.15 -3.93
N PHE A 418 -31.50 -19.90 -3.87
CA PHE A 418 -31.18 -19.11 -5.06
C PHE A 418 -29.68 -19.16 -5.41
N LYS A 419 -29.33 -19.72 -6.57
CA LYS A 419 -27.95 -19.71 -7.09
C LYS A 419 -27.80 -18.83 -8.35
N THR A 420 -27.01 -17.75 -8.16
CA THR A 420 -26.19 -16.94 -9.11
C THR A 420 -26.87 -15.98 -10.10
N ALA A 421 -26.60 -14.66 -10.01
CA ALA A 421 -26.50 -13.79 -11.19
C ALA A 421 -25.10 -13.91 -11.82
N LYS A 422 -25.00 -13.77 -13.15
CA LYS A 422 -23.76 -13.86 -13.93
C LYS A 422 -23.69 -12.69 -14.93
N ASN A 423 -22.53 -12.46 -15.55
CA ASN A 423 -22.34 -11.61 -16.74
C ASN A 423 -22.80 -10.13 -16.62
N ILE A 424 -22.39 -9.40 -15.57
CA ILE A 424 -22.59 -7.94 -15.53
C ILE A 424 -21.41 -7.27 -16.26
N LYS A 425 -21.66 -6.68 -17.42
CA LYS A 425 -20.70 -5.85 -18.17
C LYS A 425 -20.85 -4.38 -17.78
N TYR A 426 -19.74 -3.66 -17.61
CA TYR A 426 -19.69 -2.24 -17.28
C TYR A 426 -18.85 -1.49 -18.33
N GLN A 427 -19.20 -0.24 -18.64
CA GLN A 427 -18.37 0.65 -19.47
C GLN A 427 -18.19 2.00 -18.77
N LYS A 428 -16.95 2.51 -18.76
CA LYS A 428 -16.55 3.79 -18.17
C LYS A 428 -17.09 4.96 -19.01
N LEU A 429 -17.71 5.95 -18.35
CA LEU A 429 -18.09 7.22 -18.97
C LEU A 429 -17.13 8.36 -18.64
N ASP A 430 -16.80 8.58 -17.35
CA ASP A 430 -15.77 9.52 -16.86
C ASP A 430 -15.59 9.48 -15.32
N PHE A 431 -14.69 10.32 -14.77
CA PHE A 431 -14.05 10.31 -13.44
C PHE A 431 -14.89 9.97 -12.19
N ASN A 432 -16.22 9.99 -12.21
CA ASN A 432 -17.06 9.73 -11.03
C ASN A 432 -18.35 8.92 -11.31
N GLU A 433 -18.51 8.33 -12.51
CA GLU A 433 -19.76 7.69 -12.91
C GLU A 433 -19.57 6.43 -13.75
N TYR A 434 -20.42 5.43 -13.48
CA TYR A 434 -20.60 4.29 -14.37
C TYR A 434 -21.99 4.39 -14.97
N GLU A 435 -22.07 4.28 -16.29
CA GLU A 435 -23.30 3.75 -16.88
C GLU A 435 -23.17 2.23 -16.99
N VAL A 436 -24.22 1.59 -16.50
CA VAL A 436 -24.50 0.19 -16.70
C VAL A 436 -24.98 0.09 -18.16
N PHE A 437 -24.07 -0.22 -19.09
CA PHE A 437 -24.40 -0.43 -20.50
C PHE A 437 -24.15 -1.87 -20.93
N GLY A 438 -25.15 -2.44 -21.60
CA GLY A 438 -25.12 -3.78 -22.14
C GLY A 438 -26.30 -4.61 -21.68
N THR A 439 -26.50 -5.74 -22.35
CA THR A 439 -27.50 -6.70 -21.96
C THR A 439 -27.02 -7.48 -20.75
N PHE A 440 -27.78 -7.48 -19.64
CA PHE A 440 -27.49 -8.31 -18.47
C PHE A 440 -28.14 -9.66 -18.63
N ASP A 441 -27.36 -10.72 -18.79
CA ASP A 441 -27.87 -12.08 -18.74
C ASP A 441 -28.11 -12.49 -17.30
N TRP A 442 -29.38 -12.59 -16.91
CA TRP A 442 -29.78 -13.11 -15.62
C TRP A 442 -30.14 -14.57 -15.72
N GLU A 443 -29.64 -15.36 -14.78
CA GLU A 443 -29.97 -16.76 -14.59
C GLU A 443 -30.53 -16.91 -13.17
N LEU A 444 -31.73 -17.46 -13.03
CA LEU A 444 -32.30 -17.82 -11.73
C LEU A 444 -32.49 -19.33 -11.70
N LYS A 445 -31.73 -20.03 -10.85
CA LYS A 445 -31.77 -21.49 -10.75
C LYS A 445 -32.20 -21.94 -9.35
N SER A 446 -33.25 -22.76 -9.28
CA SER A 446 -33.71 -23.44 -8.07
C SER A 446 -34.56 -24.66 -8.42
N GLU A 447 -34.28 -25.81 -7.79
CA GLU A 447 -35.05 -27.06 -7.97
C GLU A 447 -36.53 -26.94 -7.59
N LYS A 448 -36.88 -25.90 -6.83
CA LYS A 448 -38.23 -25.63 -6.35
C LYS A 448 -38.91 -24.49 -7.13
N LEU A 449 -38.27 -23.95 -8.16
CA LEU A 449 -38.77 -22.83 -8.96
C LEU A 449 -39.97 -23.25 -9.80
N LYS A 450 -41.09 -22.52 -9.68
CA LYS A 450 -42.32 -22.77 -10.44
C LYS A 450 -42.53 -21.74 -11.55
N SER A 451 -42.31 -20.46 -11.26
CA SER A 451 -42.40 -19.41 -12.28
C SER A 451 -41.54 -18.21 -11.90
N VAL A 452 -41.16 -17.42 -12.91
CA VAL A 452 -40.52 -16.13 -12.73
C VAL A 452 -41.29 -15.09 -13.53
N LYS A 453 -41.50 -13.91 -12.95
CA LYS A 453 -42.04 -12.73 -13.62
C LYS A 453 -41.02 -11.60 -13.55
N VAL A 454 -40.88 -10.86 -14.64
CA VAL A 454 -40.09 -9.62 -14.71
C VAL A 454 -41.01 -8.51 -15.20
N ASN A 455 -41.25 -7.49 -14.38
CA ASN A 455 -42.20 -6.42 -14.65
C ASN A 455 -43.57 -6.95 -15.11
N LYS A 456 -44.06 -7.97 -14.40
CA LYS A 456 -45.31 -8.71 -14.67
C LYS A 456 -45.30 -9.64 -15.88
N ASN A 457 -44.24 -9.64 -16.70
CA ASN A 457 -44.10 -10.58 -17.82
C ASN A 457 -43.55 -11.92 -17.35
N LEU A 458 -44.24 -13.01 -17.68
CA LEU A 458 -43.79 -14.36 -17.33
C LEU A 458 -42.54 -14.73 -18.13
N ILE A 459 -41.50 -15.18 -17.43
CA ILE A 459 -40.28 -15.73 -18.02
C ILE A 459 -40.39 -17.25 -18.00
N LYS A 460 -40.01 -17.87 -19.12
CA LYS A 460 -39.99 -19.32 -19.25
C LYS A 460 -38.97 -19.93 -18.29
N VAL A 461 -39.41 -20.93 -17.54
CA VAL A 461 -38.54 -21.75 -16.68
C VAL A 461 -38.29 -23.07 -17.40
N GLU A 462 -37.03 -23.38 -17.69
CA GLU A 462 -36.61 -24.63 -18.30
C GLU A 462 -35.54 -25.28 -17.41
N ASN A 463 -35.66 -26.57 -17.13
CA ASN A 463 -34.71 -27.30 -16.28
C ASN A 463 -34.42 -26.56 -14.96
N ASN A 464 -35.47 -26.14 -14.25
CA ASN A 464 -35.39 -25.43 -12.98
C ASN A 464 -34.63 -24.10 -13.05
N THR A 465 -34.54 -23.52 -14.26
CA THR A 465 -33.75 -22.32 -14.55
C THR A 465 -34.58 -21.33 -15.36
N ALA A 466 -34.66 -20.08 -14.91
CA ALA A 466 -35.19 -18.97 -15.70
C ALA A 466 -34.03 -18.13 -16.23
N LYS A 467 -34.04 -17.81 -17.51
CA LYS A 467 -33.05 -16.90 -18.12
C LYS A 467 -33.76 -15.68 -18.69
N PHE A 468 -33.25 -14.49 -18.39
CA PHE A 468 -33.82 -13.25 -18.89
C PHE A 468 -32.73 -12.19 -19.05
N GLN A 469 -33.00 -11.25 -19.93
CA GLN A 469 -32.04 -10.21 -20.30
C GLN A 469 -32.58 -8.85 -19.89
N PHE A 470 -31.75 -8.04 -19.23
CA PHE A 470 -32.06 -6.62 -19.03
C PHE A 470 -31.28 -5.77 -20.01
N VAL A 471 -31.99 -4.90 -20.72
CA VAL A 471 -31.38 -3.88 -21.58
C VAL A 471 -31.66 -2.53 -20.92
N PRO A 472 -30.64 -1.86 -20.37
CA PRO A 472 -30.79 -0.55 -19.77
C PRO A 472 -31.11 0.48 -20.87
N THR A 473 -32.04 1.38 -20.58
CA THR A 473 -32.44 2.49 -21.45
C THR A 473 -31.96 3.82 -20.86
N THR A 474 -32.06 4.90 -21.64
CA THR A 474 -31.68 6.27 -21.22
C THR A 474 -32.58 6.89 -20.14
N LYS A 475 -33.55 6.14 -19.61
CA LYS A 475 -34.46 6.58 -18.54
C LYS A 475 -34.28 5.68 -17.32
N GLU A 476 -34.60 6.22 -16.14
CA GLU A 476 -34.69 5.43 -14.92
C GLU A 476 -35.68 4.27 -15.13
N GLN A 477 -35.22 3.04 -14.90
CA GLN A 477 -36.00 1.82 -15.08
C GLN A 477 -36.08 1.07 -13.76
N LYS A 478 -37.32 0.75 -13.37
CA LYS A 478 -37.62 -0.16 -12.28
C LYS A 478 -37.89 -1.55 -12.85
N PHE A 479 -37.20 -2.55 -12.34
CA PHE A 479 -37.44 -3.95 -12.62
C PHE A 479 -37.92 -4.65 -11.36
N GLU A 480 -39.11 -5.22 -11.42
CA GLU A 480 -39.68 -6.07 -10.38
C GLU A 480 -39.59 -7.52 -10.85
N ILE A 481 -38.75 -8.30 -10.18
CA ILE A 481 -38.56 -9.72 -10.44
C ILE A 481 -39.30 -10.49 -9.35
N THR A 482 -40.35 -11.22 -9.70
CA THR A 482 -41.08 -12.08 -8.76
C THR A 482 -40.83 -13.53 -9.12
N ALA A 483 -40.21 -14.29 -8.22
CA ALA A 483 -40.02 -15.72 -8.33
C ALA A 483 -41.03 -16.45 -7.45
N THR A 484 -41.80 -17.36 -8.04
CA THR A 484 -42.71 -18.26 -7.34
C THR A 484 -42.04 -19.61 -7.18
N TYR A 485 -42.00 -20.14 -5.97
CA TYR A 485 -41.30 -21.38 -5.64
C TYR A 485 -42.04 -22.19 -4.57
N GLN A 486 -41.68 -23.47 -4.43
CA GLN A 486 -42.22 -24.34 -3.39
C GLN A 486 -41.34 -24.34 -2.15
N LYS A 487 -41.93 -24.14 -0.97
CA LYS A 487 -41.25 -24.25 0.31
C LYS A 487 -42.16 -25.00 1.27
N ASN A 488 -41.69 -26.11 1.82
CA ASN A 488 -42.43 -26.94 2.79
C ASN A 488 -43.86 -27.34 2.36
N GLY A 489 -44.08 -27.56 1.06
CA GLY A 489 -45.39 -27.95 0.50
C GLY A 489 -46.34 -26.77 0.21
N THR A 490 -45.93 -25.54 0.49
CA THR A 490 -46.66 -24.31 0.15
C THR A 490 -45.97 -23.54 -0.96
N THR A 491 -46.77 -22.86 -1.79
CA THR A 491 -46.28 -21.95 -2.83
C THR A 491 -45.99 -20.59 -2.21
N GLU A 492 -44.77 -20.08 -2.37
CA GLU A 492 -44.35 -18.76 -1.89
C GLU A 492 -43.84 -17.90 -3.04
N ASP A 493 -44.01 -16.58 -2.92
CA ASP A 493 -43.48 -15.58 -3.86
C ASP A 493 -42.35 -14.78 -3.18
N ALA A 494 -41.23 -14.62 -3.88
CA ALA A 494 -40.16 -13.70 -3.52
C ALA A 494 -40.04 -12.60 -4.59
N THR A 495 -40.11 -11.34 -4.18
CA THR A 495 -40.01 -10.19 -5.08
C THR A 495 -38.74 -9.39 -4.83
N LEU A 496 -37.95 -9.19 -5.89
CA LEU A 496 -36.79 -8.31 -5.95
C LEU A 496 -37.12 -7.08 -6.78
N ILE A 497 -36.87 -5.89 -6.23
CA ILE A 497 -36.99 -4.62 -6.95
C ILE A 497 -35.59 -4.07 -7.25
N ILE A 498 -35.27 -3.89 -8.52
CA ILE A 498 -34.05 -3.27 -9.02
C ILE A 498 -34.41 -1.91 -9.61
N ASN A 499 -33.81 -0.83 -9.10
CA ASN A 499 -33.94 0.49 -9.71
C ASN A 499 -32.63 0.85 -10.42
N LEU A 500 -32.67 1.00 -11.73
CA LEU A 500 -31.56 1.52 -12.54
C LEU A 500 -31.82 3.01 -12.79
N LYS A 501 -30.98 3.90 -12.28
CA LYS A 501 -31.06 5.34 -12.53
C LYS A 501 -30.22 5.72 -13.76
N ALA A 502 -30.83 6.37 -14.74
CA ALA A 502 -30.11 7.09 -15.79
C ALA A 502 -29.66 8.46 -15.24
N LYS A 503 -28.40 8.85 -15.45
CA LYS A 503 -27.97 10.20 -15.07
C LYS A 503 -28.36 11.20 -16.17
N LYS A 504 -28.65 12.44 -15.75
CA LYS A 504 -29.08 13.55 -16.61
C LYS A 504 -28.09 13.74 -17.77
N SER A 505 -28.61 13.69 -19.01
CA SER A 505 -27.96 14.15 -20.24
C SER A 505 -27.26 15.50 -20.01
N ILE A 506 -25.92 15.52 -20.08
CA ILE A 506 -25.18 16.76 -20.29
C ILE A 506 -25.39 17.13 -21.76
N THR A 507 -25.93 18.31 -22.00
CA THR A 507 -26.24 18.84 -23.34
C THR A 507 -25.01 18.73 -24.26
N PRO A 508 -25.15 18.24 -25.51
CA PRO A 508 -24.02 18.14 -26.41
C PRO A 508 -23.48 19.54 -26.74
N ILE A 509 -22.18 19.74 -26.55
CA ILE A 509 -21.45 20.86 -27.15
C ILE A 509 -21.52 20.65 -28.66
N ILE A 510 -22.24 21.52 -29.35
CA ILE A 510 -22.26 21.58 -30.82
C ILE A 510 -20.86 22.04 -31.25
N ILE A 511 -20.03 21.11 -31.72
CA ILE A 511 -18.93 21.45 -32.63
C ILE A 511 -19.45 21.17 -34.03
N ALA A 512 -19.74 22.26 -34.75
CA ALA A 512 -20.14 22.21 -36.15
C ALA A 512 -18.92 21.97 -37.07
N SER A 513 -19.23 21.41 -38.25
CA SER A 513 -18.39 21.13 -39.44
C SER A 513 -17.65 19.78 -39.44
N SER A 514 -17.71 18.91 -40.45
CA SER A 514 -18.40 18.87 -41.76
C SER A 514 -18.16 17.50 -42.46
N VAL A 515 -19.19 16.95 -43.14
CA VAL A 515 -19.14 16.07 -44.38
C VAL A 515 -18.59 14.63 -44.21
N ALA A 516 -19.11 13.50 -44.72
CA ALA A 516 -20.11 13.07 -45.73
C ALA A 516 -20.75 11.71 -45.28
N VAL A 517 -22.06 11.44 -45.39
CA VAL A 517 -22.86 10.92 -46.54
C VAL A 517 -22.34 9.66 -47.23
N VAL A 518 -22.96 8.50 -46.93
CA VAL A 518 -23.45 7.42 -47.84
C VAL A 518 -24.54 6.68 -47.01
N GLY A 519 -25.79 6.37 -47.39
CA GLY A 519 -26.54 6.40 -48.64
C GLY A 519 -27.33 5.07 -48.79
N VAL A 520 -28.68 5.13 -48.81
CA VAL A 520 -29.62 4.30 -49.62
C VAL A 520 -30.00 2.88 -49.06
N VAL A 521 -31.23 2.32 -49.05
CA VAL A 521 -32.64 2.62 -49.47
C VAL A 521 -33.62 1.51 -48.96
N PHE A 522 -34.91 1.87 -48.72
CA PHE A 522 -36.26 1.18 -48.77
C PHE A 522 -36.41 -0.36 -48.75
N GLY A 523 -37.54 -1.00 -48.36
CA GLY A 523 -38.97 -0.66 -48.13
C GLY A 523 -39.67 -1.88 -47.46
N VAL A 524 -40.95 -1.96 -47.06
CA VAL A 524 -42.22 -1.72 -47.79
C VAL A 524 -43.41 -1.63 -46.79
N SER A 525 -44.14 -0.51 -46.86
CA SER A 525 -45.61 -0.24 -46.87
C SER A 525 -46.66 -1.06 -46.09
N LEU A 526 -47.59 -0.37 -45.40
CA LEU A 526 -49.03 -0.27 -45.77
C LEU A 526 -49.80 0.88 -45.04
N LEU A 527 -50.30 1.84 -45.84
CA LEU A 527 -51.59 2.59 -45.84
C LEU A 527 -52.57 2.47 -44.63
N ALA A 528 -53.35 3.47 -44.16
CA ALA A 528 -53.97 4.63 -44.81
C ALA A 528 -54.62 5.68 -43.85
N PHE A 529 -54.76 6.90 -44.38
CA PHE A 529 -55.96 7.80 -44.40
C PHE A 529 -56.46 8.66 -43.21
N ILE A 530 -56.34 9.99 -43.45
CA ILE A 530 -57.22 11.17 -43.17
C ILE A 530 -57.77 11.52 -41.76
N LYS A 531 -58.16 12.77 -41.43
CA LYS A 531 -58.27 14.12 -42.05
C LYS A 531 -58.43 15.12 -40.88
N ARG A 532 -57.95 16.38 -41.07
CA ARG A 532 -58.56 17.70 -40.72
C ARG A 532 -59.27 17.88 -39.37
N LYS A 533 -59.36 19.04 -38.72
CA LYS A 533 -59.13 20.50 -38.85
C LYS A 533 -59.66 21.01 -37.47
N SER A 534 -59.44 22.19 -36.91
CA SER A 534 -58.82 23.45 -37.26
C SER A 534 -58.94 24.35 -36.04
N LYS A 535 -57.99 25.30 -35.90
CA LYS A 535 -58.16 26.75 -35.63
C LYS A 535 -58.93 27.17 -34.36
N LYS A 536 -58.54 28.24 -33.66
CA LYS A 536 -57.84 29.46 -34.10
C LYS A 536 -56.65 29.77 -33.21
#